data_AF-A0A837I1G5-F1
#
_entry.id   AF-A0A837I1G5-F1
#
_cell.length_a   1.000
_cell.length_b   1.000
_cell.length_c   1.000
_cell.angle_alpha   90.00
_cell.angle_beta   90.00
_cell.angle_gamma   90.00
#
_symmetry.space_group_name_H-M   'P 1'
#
loop_
_entity.id
_entity.type
_entity.pdbx_description
1 polymer ?
#
loop_
_entity_poly.entity_id
_entity_poly.type
_entity_poly.pdbx_seq_one_letter_code
_entity_poly.pdbx_strand_id
1 'polypeptide(L)' 'MTTKREFTAVYQKRGKWYIAWIEEIPGVNTQGRTKKEARENLKEALVLILEANRKLEKDKSRNSIRESLMVAVSL' A
#
# COMPACT_ATOMS: atom_id res chain seq x y z
N MET A 1 16.18 4.69 -9.00
CA MET A 1 16.05 3.22 -8.92
C MET A 1 14.60 2.87 -8.67
N THR A 2 14.01 1.99 -9.46
CA THR A 2 12.65 1.49 -9.24
C THR A 2 12.76 0.18 -8.46
N THR A 3 12.40 0.20 -7.18
CA THR A 3 12.32 -1.02 -6.38
C THR A 3 10.96 -1.66 -6.59
N LYS A 4 10.93 -2.88 -7.13
CA LYS A 4 9.70 -3.68 -7.19
C LYS A 4 9.47 -4.33 -5.82
N ARG A 5 8.25 -4.21 -5.31
CA ARG A 5 7.76 -4.90 -4.12
C ARG A 5 6.40 -5.47 -4.44
N GLU A 6 6.11 -6.64 -3.92
CA GLU A 6 4.81 -7.29 -4.03
C GLU A 6 4.05 -7.07 -2.73
N PHE A 7 2.73 -6.92 -2.85
CA PHE A 7 1.79 -6.70 -1.76
C PHE A 7 0.54 -7.51 -2.04
N THR A 8 -0.15 -7.92 -0.98
CA THR A 8 -1.36 -8.74 -1.07
C THR A 8 -2.58 -7.86 -1.07
N ALA A 9 -3.21 -7.74 -2.25
CA ALA A 9 -4.45 -6.99 -2.40
C ALA A 9 -5.67 -7.88 -2.13
N VAL A 10 -6.43 -7.53 -1.09
CA VAL A 10 -7.68 -8.22 -0.74
C VAL A 10 -8.86 -7.48 -1.36
N TYR A 11 -9.83 -8.23 -1.89
CA TYR A 11 -11.04 -7.68 -2.49
C TYR A 11 -12.26 -8.39 -1.93
N GLN A 12 -13.20 -7.63 -1.38
CA GLN A 12 -14.44 -8.16 -0.84
C GLN A 12 -15.64 -7.52 -1.54
N LYS A 13 -16.50 -8.34 -2.17
CA LYS A 13 -17.75 -7.85 -2.75
C LYS A 13 -18.80 -7.63 -1.66
N ARG A 14 -19.36 -6.42 -1.58
CA ARG A 14 -20.45 -6.03 -0.67
C ARG A 14 -21.54 -5.33 -1.48
N GLY A 15 -22.60 -6.08 -1.78
CA GLY A 15 -23.70 -5.59 -2.62
C GLY A 15 -23.22 -5.13 -4.00
N LYS A 16 -23.42 -3.84 -4.30
CA LYS A 16 -23.03 -3.19 -5.56
C LYS A 16 -21.57 -2.68 -5.59
N TRP A 17 -20.79 -2.96 -4.56
CA TRP A 17 -19.44 -2.44 -4.39
C TRP A 17 -18.43 -3.56 -4.15
N TYR A 18 -17.19 -3.30 -4.53
CA TYR A 18 -16.00 -3.99 -4.05
C TYR A 18 -15.30 -3.08 -3.06
N ILE A 19 -15.02 -3.59 -1.87
CA ILE A 19 -14.11 -3.00 -0.88
C ILE A 19 -12.75 -3.66 -1.09
N ALA A 20 -11.67 -2.89 -1.09
CA ALA A 20 -10.33 -3.42 -1.31
C ALA A 20 -9.32 -2.81 -0.33
N TRP A 21 -8.32 -3.57 0.06
CA TRP A 21 -7.23 -3.11 0.93
C TRP A 21 -5.92 -3.88 0.68
N ILE A 22 -4.81 -3.33 1.17
CA ILE A 22 -3.51 -4.02 1.20
C ILE A 22 -3.33 -4.64 2.58
N GLU A 23 -3.16 -5.96 2.61
CA GLU A 23 -3.05 -6.74 3.86
C GLU A 23 -1.89 -6.29 4.73
N GLU A 24 -0.74 -6.01 4.12
CA GLU A 24 0.49 -5.64 4.81
C GLU A 24 0.55 -4.18 5.27
N ILE A 25 -0.31 -3.30 4.73
CA ILE A 25 -0.23 -1.85 4.94
C ILE A 25 -1.58 -1.31 5.43
N PRO A 26 -1.73 -1.13 6.75
CA PRO A 26 -2.91 -0.50 7.32
C PRO A 26 -3.17 0.88 6.70
N GLY A 27 -4.45 1.17 6.47
CA GLY A 27 -4.90 2.46 5.94
C GLY A 27 -4.94 2.55 4.41
N VAL A 28 -4.34 1.60 3.67
CA VAL A 28 -4.51 1.53 2.22
C VAL A 28 -5.81 0.80 1.90
N ASN A 29 -6.90 1.57 1.82
CA ASN A 29 -8.25 1.04 1.56
C ASN A 29 -8.93 1.83 0.45
N THR A 30 -9.65 1.15 -0.43
CA THR A 30 -10.44 1.78 -1.50
C THR A 30 -11.74 1.02 -1.75
N GLN A 31 -12.57 1.57 -2.63
CA GLN A 31 -13.75 0.89 -3.14
C GLN A 31 -13.93 1.16 -4.63
N GLY A 32 -14.73 0.31 -5.28
CA GLY A 32 -15.14 0.49 -6.69
C GLY A 32 -16.40 -0.31 -7.01
N ARG A 33 -17.12 0.07 -8.07
CA ARG A 33 -18.27 -0.69 -8.59
C ARG A 33 -17.85 -2.01 -9.20
N THR A 34 -16.61 -2.08 -9.69
CA THR A 34 -16.01 -3.31 -10.24
C THR A 34 -14.70 -3.65 -9.52
N LYS A 35 -14.29 -4.92 -9.59
CA LYS A 35 -12.96 -5.35 -9.09
C LYS A 35 -11.83 -4.60 -9.80
N LYS A 36 -11.99 -4.30 -11.10
CA LYS A 36 -10.99 -3.58 -11.90
C LYS A 36 -10.78 -2.16 -11.36
N GLU A 37 -11.87 -1.44 -11.13
CA GLU A 37 -11.88 -0.09 -10.59
C GLU A 37 -11.31 -0.06 -9.17
N ALA A 38 -11.76 -0.96 -8.29
CA ALA A 38 -11.22 -1.04 -6.93
C ALA A 38 -9.70 -1.29 -6.92
N ARG A 39 -9.20 -2.14 -7.83
CA ARG A 39 -7.76 -2.40 -8.01
C ARG A 39 -6.99 -1.18 -8.51
N GLU A 40 -7.54 -0.42 -9.46
CA GLU A 40 -6.91 0.80 -9.99
C GLU A 40 -6.80 1.85 -8.88
N ASN A 41 -7.90 2.10 -8.17
CA ASN A 41 -7.92 2.98 -7.01
C ASN A 41 -6.92 2.51 -5.94
N LEU A 42 -6.86 1.20 -5.66
CA LEU A 42 -5.96 0.65 -4.64
C LEU A 42 -4.49 0.87 -4.96
N LYS A 43 -4.10 0.77 -6.24
CA LYS A 43 -2.73 1.06 -6.68
C LYS A 43 -2.36 2.52 -6.44
N GLU A 44 -3.24 3.44 -6.80
CA GLU A 44 -3.01 4.87 -6.58
C GLU A 44 -2.91 5.18 -5.08
N ALA A 45 -3.84 4.66 -4.27
CA ALA A 45 -3.81 4.83 -2.82
C ALA A 45 -2.53 4.28 -2.18
N LEU A 46 -2.05 3.10 -2.62
CA LEU A 46 -0.81 2.51 -2.13
C LEU A 46 0.41 3.41 -2.43
N VAL A 47 0.50 3.95 -3.65
CA VAL A 47 1.58 4.87 -4.04
C VAL A 47 1.55 6.11 -3.15
N LEU A 48 0.37 6.74 -3.02
CA LEU A 48 0.21 7.96 -2.22
C LEU A 48 0.59 7.76 -0.76
N ILE A 49 0.17 6.66 -0.13
CA ILE A 49 0.51 6.37 1.27
C ILE A 49 2.01 6.10 1.44
N LEU A 50 2.63 5.33 0.53
CA LEU A 50 4.07 5.06 0.60
C LEU A 50 4.90 6.34 0.44
N GLU A 51 4.49 7.25 -0.45
CA GLU A 51 5.14 8.54 -0.64
C GLU A 51 4.94 9.48 0.55
N ALA A 52 3.72 9.58 1.08
CA ALA A 52 3.40 10.38 2.24
C ALA A 52 4.20 9.92 3.47
N ASN A 53 4.24 8.61 3.74
CA ASN A 53 4.99 8.05 4.86
C ASN A 53 6.49 8.32 4.72
N ARG A 54 7.07 8.18 3.51
CA ARG A 54 8.49 8.51 3.26
C ARG A 54 8.77 9.98 3.54
N LYS A 55 7.88 10.89 3.13
CA LYS A 55 8.02 12.33 3.37
C LYS A 55 7.97 12.66 4.86
N LEU A 56 6.94 12.18 5.57
CA LEU A 56 6.76 12.39 7.00
C LEU A 56 7.96 11.88 7.82
N GLU A 57 8.48 10.71 7.48
CA GLU A 57 9.63 10.16 8.19
C GLU A 57 10.93 10.88 7.86
N LYS A 58 11.11 11.37 6.62
CA LYS A 58 12.27 12.19 6.26
C LYS A 58 12.35 13.46 7.10
N ASP A 59 11.21 14.08 7.39
CA ASP A 59 11.15 15.30 8.18
C ASP A 59 11.47 15.06 9.67
N LYS A 60 11.17 13.86 10.19
CA LYS A 60 11.41 13.47 11.59
C LYS A 60 12.80 12.89 11.87
N SER A 61 13.43 12.25 10.87
CA SER A 61 14.65 11.45 11.06
C SER A 61 15.94 12.18 10.65
N ARG A 62 16.23 13.33 11.27
CA ARG A 62 17.52 14.03 11.05
C ARG A 62 18.68 13.18 11.57
N ASN A 63 19.81 13.18 10.84
CA ASN A 63 21.01 12.40 11.15
C ASN A 63 20.81 10.87 11.25
N SER A 64 19.81 10.32 10.57
CA SER A 64 19.59 8.86 10.51
C SER A 64 20.41 8.20 9.40
N ILE A 65 20.90 6.98 9.66
CA ILE A 65 21.41 6.07 8.62
C ILE A 65 20.23 5.29 8.04
N ARG A 66 20.20 5.09 6.71
CA ARG A 66 19.16 4.31 6.02
C ARG A 66 19.80 3.17 5.25
N GLU A 67 19.30 1.97 5.45
CA GLU A 67 19.69 0.79 4.70
C GLU A 67 18.46 -0.01 4.25
N SER A 68 18.66 -0.95 3.33
CA SER A 68 17.61 -1.89 2.94
C SER A 68 17.72 -3.15 3.79
N LEU A 69 16.63 -3.51 4.47
CA LEU A 69 16.53 -4.76 5.23
C LEU A 69 15.58 -5.72 4.52
N MET A 70 16.05 -6.94 4.26
CA MET A 70 15.26 -8.03 3.68
C MET A 70 15.03 -9.11 4.73
N VAL A 71 13.79 -9.59 4.84
CA VAL A 71 13.39 -10.60 5.83
C VAL A 71 12.55 -11.66 5.13
N ALA A 72 12.77 -12.93 5.45
CA ALA A 72 11.88 -14.02 5.07
C ALA A 72 10.83 -14.22 6.18
N VAL A 73 9.56 -14.16 5.81
CA VAL A 73 8.44 -14.41 6.72
C VAL A 73 7.59 -15.55 6.18
N SER A 74 7.06 -16.37 7.07
CA SER A 74 6.00 -17.33 6.73
C SER A 74 4.67 -16.64 6.97
N LEU A 75 3.91 -16.41 5.89
CA LEU A 75 2.55 -15.85 5.91
C LEU A 75 1.54 -17.00 5.87
#